data_AF-A0A1C7EH37-F1
#
_entry.id   AF-A0A1C7EH37-F1
#
_cell.length_a   1.000
_cell.length_b   1.000
_cell.length_c   1.000
_cell.angle_alpha   90.00
_cell.angle_beta   90.00
_cell.angle_gamma   90.00
#
_symmetry.space_group_name_H-M   'P 1'
#
loop_
_entity.id
_entity.type
_entity.pdbx_description
1 polymer ?
#
loop_
_entity_poly.entity_id
_entity_poly.type
_entity_poly.pdbx_seq_one_letter_code
_entity_poly.pdbx_strand_id
1 'polypeptide(L)'
;MSKKEFIEELNEIIKDPIFIGNSIDDLFSETGENTWGISMGQELANEFTMEELVLFFTQVQTNRKEQITQISDHPMIFYAWFDWQAASLKFSLISAFHEKLPFISPYKTIASIEPIIAEFLQFQFHDGFPIADIQDEISADMGEEEKMSEPLNVFAAVLSNDREPM
;
A
#
# COMPACT_ATOMS: atom_id res chain seq x y z
N MET A 1 -14.49 -16.01 1.72
CA MET A 1 -13.14 -16.45 1.32
C MET A 1 -12.44 -16.96 2.56
N SER A 2 -11.73 -18.08 2.49
CA SER A 2 -10.98 -18.61 3.64
C SER A 2 -9.59 -17.96 3.75
N LYS A 3 -9.00 -17.98 4.94
CA LYS A 3 -7.62 -17.51 5.16
C LYS A 3 -6.60 -18.20 4.27
N LYS A 4 -6.77 -19.49 4.01
CA LYS A 4 -5.88 -20.26 3.13
C LYS A 4 -5.91 -19.72 1.70
N GLU A 5 -7.09 -19.53 1.14
CA GLU A 5 -7.26 -18.98 -0.23
C GLU A 5 -6.64 -17.58 -0.31
N PHE A 6 -6.85 -16.75 0.72
CA PHE A 6 -6.28 -15.40 0.74
C PHE A 6 -4.74 -15.42 0.81
N ILE A 7 -4.15 -16.32 1.60
CA ILE A 7 -2.69 -16.51 1.63
C ILE A 7 -2.17 -16.94 0.25
N GLU A 8 -2.91 -17.75 -0.51
CA GLU A 8 -2.52 -18.13 -1.88
C GLU A 8 -2.50 -16.90 -2.80
N GLU A 9 -3.49 -16.01 -2.74
CA GLU A 9 -3.48 -14.73 -3.48
C GLU A 9 -2.29 -13.83 -3.08
N LEU A 10 -2.01 -13.71 -1.78
CA LEU A 10 -0.83 -12.96 -1.31
C LEU A 10 0.48 -13.54 -1.88
N ASN A 11 0.57 -14.86 -2.03
CA ASN A 11 1.74 -15.49 -2.63
C ASN A 11 1.90 -15.22 -4.12
N GLU A 12 0.80 -14.99 -4.85
CA GLU A 12 0.85 -14.56 -6.25
C GLU A 12 1.43 -13.14 -6.33
N ILE A 13 0.94 -12.24 -5.49
CA ILE A 13 1.45 -10.86 -5.39
C ILE A 13 2.95 -10.86 -5.07
N ILE A 14 3.41 -11.68 -4.11
CA ILE A 14 4.84 -11.79 -3.76
C ILE A 14 5.70 -12.17 -4.95
N LYS A 15 5.20 -12.98 -5.89
CA LYS A 15 5.98 -13.50 -7.02
C LYS A 15 5.87 -12.64 -8.27
N ASP A 16 4.92 -11.71 -8.31
CA ASP A 16 4.61 -10.96 -9.51
C ASP A 16 5.81 -10.11 -10.00
N PRO A 17 6.10 -10.08 -11.30
CA PRO A 17 7.17 -9.24 -11.83
C PRO A 17 6.84 -7.76 -11.66
N ILE A 18 7.86 -6.93 -11.42
CA ILE A 18 7.70 -5.47 -11.44
C ILE A 18 8.09 -4.89 -12.79
N PHE A 19 7.38 -3.84 -13.18
CA PHE A 19 7.79 -2.97 -14.25
C PHE A 19 8.82 -1.97 -13.73
N ILE A 20 9.96 -1.86 -14.39
CA ILE A 20 11.00 -0.89 -14.04
C ILE A 20 11.22 0.01 -15.26
N GLY A 21 10.84 1.27 -15.12
CA GLY A 21 11.06 2.30 -16.13
C GLY A 21 12.53 2.70 -16.22
N ASN A 22 12.92 3.29 -17.35
CA ASN A 22 14.28 3.80 -17.56
C ASN A 22 14.30 5.33 -17.74
N SER A 23 13.15 5.98 -17.57
CA SER A 23 12.98 7.41 -17.81
C SER A 23 11.88 8.01 -16.94
N ILE A 24 11.86 9.35 -16.84
CA ILE A 24 10.83 10.08 -16.11
C ILE A 24 9.42 9.89 -16.67
N ASP A 25 9.30 9.54 -17.95
CA ASP A 25 8.02 9.35 -18.65
C ASP A 25 7.34 8.02 -18.27
N ASP A 26 8.10 7.09 -17.67
CA ASP A 26 7.63 5.76 -17.29
C ASP A 26 6.86 5.74 -15.96
N LEU A 27 6.79 6.88 -15.24
CA LEU A 27 6.13 6.97 -13.92
C LEU A 27 4.69 6.44 -13.95
N PHE A 28 3.95 6.75 -15.02
CA PHE A 28 2.56 6.31 -15.16
C PHE A 28 2.46 4.78 -15.27
N SER A 29 3.35 4.17 -16.06
CA SER A 29 3.42 2.72 -16.20
C SER A 29 3.89 2.06 -14.91
N GLU A 30 4.94 2.59 -14.26
CA GLU A 30 5.39 2.09 -12.94
C GLU A 30 4.27 2.16 -11.91
N THR A 31 3.56 3.29 -11.82
CA THR A 31 2.45 3.42 -10.86
C THR A 31 1.31 2.46 -11.21
N GLY A 32 1.01 2.27 -12.50
CA GLY A 32 -0.07 1.39 -12.95
C GLY A 32 0.21 -0.11 -12.75
N GLU A 33 1.46 -0.54 -12.93
CA GLU A 33 1.85 -1.95 -12.90
C GLU A 33 2.40 -2.38 -11.52
N ASN A 34 2.99 -1.46 -10.75
CA ASN A 34 3.62 -1.79 -9.47
C ASN A 34 2.77 -1.45 -8.25
N THR A 35 1.56 -0.89 -8.43
CA THR A 35 0.67 -0.57 -7.31
C THR A 35 -0.29 -1.73 -7.03
N TRP A 36 -0.27 -2.18 -5.78
CA TRP A 36 -1.10 -3.26 -5.29
C TRP A 36 -1.96 -2.78 -4.12
N GLY A 37 -3.14 -3.36 -3.99
CA GLY A 37 -4.03 -3.18 -2.86
C GLY A 37 -4.57 -4.52 -2.41
N ILE A 38 -4.53 -4.77 -1.11
CA ILE A 38 -5.15 -5.94 -0.50
C ILE A 38 -6.25 -5.48 0.46
N SER A 39 -7.42 -6.07 0.32
CA SER A 39 -8.58 -5.84 1.17
C SER A 39 -9.11 -7.18 1.63
N MET A 40 -9.59 -7.24 2.86
CA MET A 40 -10.19 -8.44 3.44
C MET A 40 -11.40 -8.03 4.25
N GLY A 41 -12.40 -8.92 4.32
CA GLY A 41 -13.59 -8.71 5.16
C GLY A 41 -13.26 -8.84 6.65
N GLN A 42 -14.18 -8.41 7.52
CA GLN A 42 -13.93 -8.29 8.96
C GLN A 42 -13.59 -9.64 9.61
N GLU A 43 -14.28 -10.71 9.21
CA GLU A 43 -14.02 -12.06 9.72
C GLU A 43 -12.57 -12.48 9.44
N LEU A 44 -12.11 -12.25 8.21
CA LEU A 44 -10.76 -12.60 7.79
C LEU A 44 -9.70 -11.73 8.48
N ALA A 45 -9.96 -10.42 8.63
CA ALA A 45 -9.08 -9.52 9.37
C ALA A 45 -8.85 -9.99 10.82
N ASN A 46 -9.89 -10.50 11.48
CA ASN A 46 -9.79 -11.03 12.85
C ASN A 46 -8.98 -12.33 12.94
N GLU A 47 -8.84 -13.08 11.84
CA GLU A 47 -8.02 -14.30 11.79
C GLU A 47 -6.54 -14.01 11.50
N PHE A 48 -6.22 -12.84 10.93
CA PHE A 48 -4.85 -12.45 10.61
C PHE A 48 -4.13 -11.86 11.82
N THR A 49 -2.85 -12.22 11.96
CA THR A 49 -1.94 -11.61 12.93
C THR A 49 -1.10 -10.52 12.29
N MET A 50 -0.59 -9.61 13.13
CA MET A 50 0.34 -8.58 12.69
C MET A 50 1.60 -9.20 12.07
N GLU A 51 2.13 -10.27 12.68
CA GLU A 51 3.33 -10.97 12.23
C GLU A 51 3.16 -11.57 10.83
N GLU A 52 1.99 -12.12 10.52
CA GLU A 52 1.70 -12.67 9.19
C GLU A 52 1.71 -11.61 8.10
N LEU A 53 1.12 -10.43 8.36
CA LEU A 53 1.13 -9.33 7.40
C LEU A 53 2.51 -8.68 7.29
N VAL A 54 3.26 -8.53 8.39
CA VAL A 54 4.66 -8.07 8.35
C VAL A 54 5.52 -9.04 7.52
N LEU A 55 5.34 -10.34 7.69
CA LEU A 55 6.03 -11.36 6.90
C LEU A 55 5.71 -11.22 5.41
N PHE A 56 4.44 -11.03 5.05
CA PHE A 56 4.03 -10.77 3.67
C PHE A 56 4.79 -9.58 3.06
N PHE A 57 4.77 -8.41 3.72
CA PHE A 57 5.48 -7.23 3.20
C PHE A 57 7.00 -7.41 3.15
N THR A 58 7.58 -8.18 4.07
CA THR A 58 9.00 -8.52 4.06
C THR A 58 9.34 -9.39 2.85
N GLN A 59 8.48 -10.36 2.52
CA GLN A 59 8.65 -11.23 1.35
C GLN A 59 8.50 -10.45 0.05
N VAL A 60 7.51 -9.55 -0.04
CA VAL A 60 7.36 -8.64 -1.19
C VAL A 60 8.63 -7.82 -1.38
N GLN A 61 9.10 -7.10 -0.35
CA GLN A 61 10.30 -6.27 -0.45
C GLN A 61 11.54 -7.07 -0.83
N THR A 62 11.71 -8.28 -0.27
CA THR A 62 12.82 -9.17 -0.60
C THR A 62 12.79 -9.56 -2.08
N ASN A 63 11.64 -10.04 -2.57
CA ASN A 63 11.50 -10.42 -3.97
C ASN A 63 11.70 -9.21 -4.91
N ARG A 64 11.13 -8.05 -4.60
CA ARG A 64 11.32 -6.84 -5.42
C ARG A 64 12.77 -6.39 -5.44
N LYS A 65 13.48 -6.45 -4.31
CA LYS A 65 14.91 -6.15 -4.25
C LYS A 65 15.71 -7.08 -5.15
N GLU A 66 15.39 -8.37 -5.19
CA GLU A 66 16.02 -9.33 -6.09
C GLU A 66 15.79 -8.99 -7.57
N GLN A 67 14.55 -8.64 -7.94
CA GLN A 67 14.22 -8.23 -9.32
C GLN A 67 14.97 -6.95 -9.74
N ILE A 68 14.97 -5.92 -8.90
CA ILE A 68 15.71 -4.66 -9.13
C ILE A 68 17.19 -4.95 -9.34
N THR A 69 17.78 -5.78 -8.47
CA THR A 69 19.21 -6.14 -8.51
C THR A 69 19.61 -6.82 -9.82
N GLN A 70 18.68 -7.55 -10.45
CA GLN A 70 18.92 -8.28 -11.69
C GLN A 70 18.72 -7.43 -12.94
N ILE A 71 17.79 -6.48 -12.92
CA ILE A 71 17.26 -5.84 -14.13
C ILE A 71 17.65 -4.35 -14.22
N SER A 72 17.86 -3.67 -13.10
CA SER A 72 18.06 -2.21 -13.04
C SER A 72 19.39 -1.80 -12.42
N ASP A 73 19.88 -0.63 -12.83
CA ASP A 73 21.06 0.05 -12.29
C ASP A 73 20.71 1.19 -11.32
N HIS A 74 19.43 1.47 -11.11
CA HIS A 74 18.95 2.50 -10.20
C HIS A 74 18.06 1.91 -9.08
N PRO A 75 18.01 2.56 -7.91
CA PRO A 75 17.11 2.12 -6.85
C PRO A 75 15.65 2.47 -7.16
N MET A 76 14.74 1.74 -6.50
CA MET A 76 13.33 2.09 -6.41
C MET A 76 12.94 2.35 -4.96
N ILE A 77 11.86 3.10 -4.75
CA ILE A 77 11.30 3.35 -3.43
C ILE A 77 10.02 2.54 -3.30
N PHE A 78 10.00 1.67 -2.28
CA PHE A 78 8.82 0.94 -1.84
C PHE A 78 8.02 1.83 -0.90
N TYR A 79 6.76 2.08 -1.23
CA TYR A 79 5.80 2.78 -0.39
C TYR A 79 4.72 1.82 0.09
N ALA A 80 4.30 1.90 1.34
CA ALA A 80 3.10 1.22 1.85
C ALA A 80 2.28 2.13 2.75
N TRP A 81 0.96 2.03 2.66
CA TRP A 81 0.01 2.82 3.44
C TRP A 81 -1.32 2.10 3.59
N PHE A 82 -2.13 2.53 4.54
CA PHE A 82 -3.51 2.09 4.67
C PHE A 82 -4.43 3.14 4.05
N ASP A 83 -5.25 2.71 3.09
CA ASP A 83 -6.34 3.49 2.51
C ASP A 83 -7.65 3.10 3.21
N TRP A 84 -8.01 3.89 4.23
CA TRP A 84 -9.21 3.65 5.03
C TRP A 84 -10.51 3.81 4.24
N GLN A 85 -10.51 4.62 3.17
CA GLN A 85 -11.70 4.82 2.33
C GLN A 85 -12.01 3.57 1.51
N ALA A 86 -10.96 2.85 1.09
CA ALA A 86 -11.07 1.58 0.38
C ALA A 86 -10.98 0.35 1.30
N ALA A 87 -10.81 0.55 2.62
CA ALA A 87 -10.47 -0.51 3.58
C ALA A 87 -9.34 -1.43 3.05
N SER A 88 -8.28 -0.83 2.51
CA SER A 88 -7.24 -1.53 1.74
C SER A 88 -5.83 -1.16 2.19
N LEU A 89 -5.00 -2.18 2.45
CA LEU A 89 -3.55 -1.98 2.54
C LEU A 89 -2.98 -1.86 1.14
N LYS A 90 -2.38 -0.71 0.85
CA LYS A 90 -1.78 -0.43 -0.45
C LYS A 90 -0.27 -0.38 -0.34
N PHE A 91 0.38 -0.77 -1.42
CA PHE A 91 1.79 -0.52 -1.62
C PHE A 91 2.10 -0.27 -3.09
N SER A 92 3.20 0.43 -3.35
CA SER A 92 3.64 0.78 -4.69
C SER A 92 5.16 0.86 -4.75
N LEU A 93 5.74 0.57 -5.90
CA LEU A 93 7.16 0.78 -6.16
C LEU A 93 7.32 1.72 -7.36
N ILE A 94 8.07 2.79 -7.16
CA ILE A 94 8.48 3.70 -8.23
C ILE A 94 9.98 3.95 -8.16
N SER A 95 10.61 4.22 -9.30
CA SER A 95 12.02 4.55 -9.38
C SER A 95 12.38 5.79 -8.57
N ALA A 96 13.52 5.75 -7.87
CA ALA A 96 13.91 6.78 -6.92
C ALA A 96 14.22 8.14 -7.56
N PHE A 97 14.40 8.18 -8.88
CA PHE A 97 14.59 9.42 -9.64
C PHE A 97 13.27 10.15 -9.94
N HIS A 98 12.10 9.53 -9.70
CA HIS A 98 10.84 10.22 -9.88
C HIS A 98 10.60 11.23 -8.75
N GLU A 99 10.34 12.48 -9.12
CA GLU A 99 10.04 13.56 -8.17
C GLU A 99 8.57 13.53 -7.69
N LYS A 100 7.70 12.85 -8.44
CA LYS A 100 6.27 12.72 -8.14
C LYS A 100 6.00 11.39 -7.46
N LEU A 101 5.15 11.43 -6.44
CA LEU A 101 4.70 10.27 -5.68
C LEU A 101 3.55 9.54 -6.37
N PRO A 102 3.32 8.25 -6.04
CA PRO A 102 2.21 7.48 -6.59
C PRO A 102 0.85 7.86 -5.96
N PHE A 103 0.83 8.82 -5.04
CA PHE A 103 -0.37 9.34 -4.38
C PHE A 103 -0.26 10.86 -4.19
N ILE A 104 -1.43 11.52 -4.14
CA ILE A 104 -1.55 12.99 -4.09
C ILE A 104 -1.86 13.48 -2.66
N SER A 105 -2.32 12.59 -1.79
CA SER A 105 -2.73 12.93 -0.42
C SER A 105 -1.55 13.42 0.44
N PRO A 106 -1.78 14.39 1.35
CA PRO A 106 -0.82 14.72 2.39
C PRO A 106 -0.42 13.47 3.17
N TYR A 107 0.87 13.33 3.46
CA TYR A 107 1.39 12.15 4.14
C TYR A 107 2.52 12.50 5.11
N LYS A 108 2.78 11.59 6.03
CA LYS A 108 3.98 11.60 6.88
C LYS A 108 4.65 10.24 6.79
N THR A 109 5.98 10.25 6.67
CA THR A 109 6.76 9.02 6.64
C THR A 109 6.91 8.46 8.04
N ILE A 110 6.69 7.16 8.19
CA ILE A 110 6.94 6.42 9.43
C ILE A 110 8.07 5.40 9.24
N ALA A 111 8.77 5.09 10.33
CA ALA A 111 10.00 4.28 10.29
C ALA A 111 9.74 2.77 10.10
N SER A 112 8.51 2.31 10.31
CA SER A 112 8.18 0.89 10.33
C SER A 112 6.74 0.68 9.85
N ILE A 113 6.41 -0.50 9.34
CA ILE A 113 5.11 -0.79 8.72
C ILE A 113 4.04 -1.22 9.73
N GLU A 114 4.45 -1.65 10.92
CA GLU A 114 3.59 -2.20 11.97
C GLU A 114 2.45 -1.26 12.37
N PRO A 115 2.64 0.07 12.53
CA PRO A 115 1.53 0.97 12.82
C PRO A 115 0.45 0.99 11.74
N ILE A 116 0.84 0.89 10.46
CA ILE A 116 -0.09 0.83 9.32
C ILE A 116 -0.88 -0.48 9.35
N ILE A 117 -0.20 -1.59 9.61
CA ILE A 117 -0.84 -2.93 9.71
C ILE A 117 -1.78 -3.00 10.90
N ALA A 118 -1.38 -2.43 12.04
CA ALA A 118 -2.21 -2.37 13.23
C ALA A 118 -3.48 -1.54 12.97
N GLU A 119 -3.36 -0.39 12.31
CA GLU A 119 -4.49 0.46 11.92
C GLU A 119 -5.45 -0.31 11.00
N PHE A 120 -4.92 -1.01 10.00
CA PHE A 120 -5.72 -1.85 9.11
C PHE A 120 -6.45 -2.96 9.87
N LEU A 121 -5.76 -3.79 10.66
CA LEU A 121 -6.38 -4.92 11.38
C LEU A 121 -7.41 -4.49 12.42
N GLN A 122 -7.28 -3.29 12.98
CA GLN A 122 -8.21 -2.73 13.97
C GLN A 122 -9.38 -1.98 13.33
N PHE A 123 -9.37 -1.79 12.01
CA PHE A 123 -10.42 -1.08 11.31
C PHE A 123 -11.73 -1.87 11.38
N GLN A 124 -12.83 -1.19 11.72
CA GLN A 124 -14.12 -1.86 11.97
C GLN A 124 -15.02 -1.93 10.73
N PHE A 125 -14.61 -1.29 9.63
CA PHE A 125 -15.42 -1.15 8.41
C PHE A 125 -14.79 -1.87 7.23
N HIS A 126 -14.16 -3.02 7.48
CA HIS A 126 -13.63 -3.90 6.43
C HIS A 126 -14.70 -4.35 5.43
N ASP A 127 -15.94 -4.51 5.89
CA ASP A 127 -17.09 -4.88 5.07
C ASP A 127 -17.88 -3.64 4.56
N GLY A 128 -17.27 -2.46 4.63
CA GLY A 128 -17.87 -1.18 4.27
C GLY A 128 -18.55 -0.47 5.44
N PHE A 129 -18.92 0.78 5.19
CA PHE A 129 -19.65 1.59 6.17
C PHE A 129 -21.13 1.17 6.21
N PRO A 130 -21.72 1.02 7.41
CA PRO A 130 -23.16 0.88 7.53
C PRO A 130 -23.83 2.10 6.92
N ILE A 131 -24.58 1.90 5.82
CA ILE A 131 -25.51 2.91 5.35
C ILE A 131 -26.67 2.86 6.33
N ALA A 132 -26.62 3.67 7.38
CA ALA A 132 -27.85 3.96 8.12
C ALA A 132 -28.84 4.56 7.11
N ASP A 133 -30.08 4.07 7.08
CA ASP A 133 -31.14 4.67 6.28
C ASP A 133 -31.18 6.17 6.62
N ILE A 134 -30.64 6.99 5.73
CA ILE A 134 -30.69 8.44 5.83
C ILE A 134 -32.16 8.77 5.65
N GLN A 135 -32.92 8.82 6.75
CA GLN A 135 -34.24 9.43 6.73
C GLN A 135 -34.05 10.87 6.27
N ASP A 136 -34.78 11.23 5.22
CA ASP A 136 -34.77 12.51 4.52
C ASP A 136 -34.82 13.72 5.46
N GLU A 137 -33.67 14.18 5.95
CA GLU A 137 -33.48 15.56 6.41
C GLU A 137 -32.23 16.13 5.74
N ILE A 138 -32.33 16.31 4.42
CA ILE A 138 -31.47 17.24 3.69
C ILE A 138 -31.87 18.65 4.13
N SER A 139 -31.40 19.07 5.31
CA SER A 139 -31.24 20.49 5.60
C SER A 139 -30.00 20.95 4.84
N ALA A 140 -30.24 21.74 3.78
CA ALA A 140 -29.20 22.33 2.96
C ALA A 140 -28.42 23.37 3.76
N ASP A 141 -27.44 22.92 4.52
CA ASP A 141 -26.34 23.74 5.03
C ASP A 141 -25.04 22.94 4.90
N MET A 142 -24.61 22.73 3.65
CA MET A 142 -23.26 22.25 3.37
C MET A 142 -22.30 23.44 3.39
N GLY A 143 -22.02 23.95 4.59
CA GLY A 143 -20.73 24.55 4.83
C GLY A 143 -19.69 23.46 4.61
N GLU A 144 -18.96 23.54 3.50
CA GLU A 144 -17.75 22.75 3.28
C GLU A 144 -16.71 23.16 4.33
N GLU A 145 -16.85 22.66 5.55
CA GLU A 145 -15.69 22.49 6.40
C GLU A 145 -14.82 21.44 5.70
N GLU A 146 -13.87 21.91 4.90
CA GLU A 146 -12.66 21.15 4.58
C GLU A 146 -12.00 20.78 5.92
N LYS A 147 -12.49 19.73 6.58
CA LYS A 147 -11.70 19.02 7.58
C LYS A 147 -10.46 18.57 6.82
N MET A 148 -9.36 19.31 7.00
CA MET A 148 -8.04 18.87 6.57
C MET A 148 -7.91 17.42 7.02
N SER A 149 -7.96 16.49 6.08
CA SER A 149 -7.83 15.08 6.38
C SER A 149 -6.47 14.88 7.03
N GLU A 150 -6.43 14.08 8.10
CA GLU A 150 -5.16 13.77 8.73
C GLU A 150 -4.19 13.18 7.68
N PRO A 151 -2.91 13.56 7.70
CA PRO A 151 -1.95 13.06 6.72
C PRO A 151 -1.80 11.55 6.85
N LEU A 152 -1.77 10.85 5.71
CA LEU A 152 -1.60 9.40 5.66
C LEU A 152 -0.26 8.97 6.28
N ASN A 153 -0.30 7.92 7.09
CA ASN A 153 0.91 7.20 7.47
C ASN A 153 1.44 6.45 6.25
N VAL A 154 2.67 6.77 5.84
CA VAL A 154 3.34 6.07 4.73
C VAL A 154 4.66 5.48 5.23
N PHE A 155 4.81 4.18 5.08
CA PHE A 155 6.11 3.53 5.19
C PHE A 155 6.84 3.66 3.86
N ALA A 156 8.12 4.06 3.89
CA ALA A 156 8.96 4.19 2.71
C ALA A 156 10.31 3.51 2.92
N ALA A 157 10.71 2.65 1.99
CA ALA A 157 12.00 1.95 2.02
C ALA A 157 12.68 2.00 0.65
N VAL A 158 13.97 2.33 0.62
CA VAL A 158 14.77 2.29 -0.60
C VAL A 158 15.18 0.84 -0.86
N LEU A 159 14.87 0.34 -2.05
CA LEU A 159 15.31 -0.95 -2.56
C LEU A 159 16.37 -0.72 -3.63
N SER A 160 17.63 -0.97 -3.27
CA SER A 160 18.80 -0.74 -4.11
C SER A 160 19.55 -2.03 -4.43
N ASN A 161 20.25 -2.00 -5.55
CA ASN A 161 21.32 -2.92 -5.84
C ASN A 161 22.56 -2.45 -5.07
N ASP A 162 22.71 -2.86 -3.81
CA ASP A 162 23.91 -2.58 -3.02
C ASP A 162 25.08 -3.44 -3.54
N ARG A 163 25.53 -3.20 -4.78
CA ARG A 163 26.85 -3.64 -5.22
C ARG A 163 27.86 -2.77 -4.51
N GLU A 164 28.49 -3.30 -3.46
CA GLU A 164 29.75 -2.74 -2.98
C GLU A 164 30.69 -2.59 -4.19
N PRO A 165 31.33 -1.42 -4.37
CA PRO A 165 32.29 -1.26 -5.45
C PRO A 165 33.43 -2.26 -5.24
N MET A 166 33.63 -3.16 -6.21
CA MET A 166 34.82 -4.01 -6.31
C MET A 166 36.07 -3.17 -6.57
#